data_AF-A0A930PSV0-F1
#
_entry.id   AF-A0A930PSV0-F1
#
_cell.length_a   1.000
_cell.length_b   1.000
_cell.length_c   1.000
_cell.angle_alpha   90.00
_cell.angle_beta   90.00
_cell.angle_gamma   90.00
#
_symmetry.space_group_name_H-M   'P 1'
#
loop_
_entity.id
_entity.type
_entity.pdbx_description
1 polymer ?
#
loop_
_entity_poly.entity_id
_entity_poly.type
_entity_poly.pdbx_seq_one_letter_code
_entity_poly.pdbx_strand_id
1 'polypeptide(L)'
;MASSHVRLYPVEADYGFLGLSTAPASDAEGLHLGGCMVSALEELEDEGLSFEQWLKESFYPGDRELFNNLIRSILYNASEEGAVRAFLQEHGFPALPSLRIADLGDVEPLDASGIPPLVNETDEVVERLFELIDLYVAPAEDGELALWLFPKTHRTVHLLAVLDDENPHWVVQPWDWEAEDWAGYSEIEAPLSRVPDVLQSFARESLVRNFRGMPVQVIYSILNDHKAITDALDAAKLFGSSHYVFPGAFHLGSGEKHGIEVGAPVEVYAVKVRFCP
;
A
#
# COMPACT_ATOMS: atom_id res chain seq x y z
N MET A 1 -19.14 -15.68 3.90
CA MET A 1 -18.33 -14.47 4.09
C MET A 1 -18.32 -13.75 2.77
N ALA A 2 -18.68 -12.47 2.72
CA ALA A 2 -18.59 -11.71 1.46
C ALA A 2 -17.14 -11.75 0.98
N SER A 3 -16.94 -11.98 -0.32
CA SER A 3 -15.62 -11.88 -0.91
C SER A 3 -15.08 -10.48 -0.62
N SER A 4 -13.89 -10.36 -0.03
CA SER A 4 -13.21 -9.07 0.13
C SER A 4 -12.65 -8.53 -1.19
N HIS A 5 -13.01 -9.17 -2.31
CA HIS A 5 -12.59 -8.78 -3.65
C HIS A 5 -13.76 -8.05 -4.30
N VAL A 6 -13.52 -6.81 -4.72
CA VAL A 6 -14.49 -6.01 -5.46
C VAL A 6 -14.14 -6.12 -6.93
N ARG A 7 -15.08 -6.59 -7.75
CA ARG A 7 -14.95 -6.52 -9.21
C ARG A 7 -15.14 -5.07 -9.64
N LEU A 8 -14.20 -4.56 -10.42
CA LEU A 8 -14.29 -3.24 -11.02
C LEU A 8 -14.52 -3.36 -12.52
N TYR A 9 -15.27 -2.41 -13.05
CA TYR A 9 -15.57 -2.28 -14.46
C TYR A 9 -14.83 -1.05 -14.99
N PRO A 10 -13.80 -1.26 -15.83
CA PRO A 10 -13.25 -0.20 -16.66
C PRO A 10 -14.37 0.41 -17.50
N VAL A 11 -14.54 1.71 -17.43
CA VAL A 11 -15.52 2.46 -18.23
C VAL A 11 -14.80 3.60 -18.93
N GLU A 12 -15.06 3.74 -20.22
CA GLU A 12 -14.61 4.91 -20.97
C GLU A 12 -15.49 6.10 -20.58
N ALA A 13 -14.84 7.19 -20.18
CA ALA A 13 -15.46 8.48 -19.96
C ALA A 13 -14.98 9.47 -21.03
N ASP A 14 -15.71 10.58 -21.19
CA ASP A 14 -15.42 11.56 -22.23
C ASP A 14 -13.97 12.07 -22.17
N TYR A 15 -13.38 12.36 -23.35
CA TYR A 15 -12.06 12.98 -23.52
C TYR A 15 -10.87 12.14 -22.99
N GLY A 16 -10.84 10.85 -23.35
CA GLY A 16 -9.67 10.00 -23.09
C GLY A 16 -9.50 9.58 -21.62
N PHE A 17 -10.58 9.60 -20.84
CA PHE A 17 -10.53 9.27 -19.42
C PHE A 17 -10.99 7.84 -19.16
N LEU A 18 -10.19 7.09 -18.39
CA LEU A 18 -10.55 5.76 -17.91
C LEU A 18 -11.14 5.87 -16.51
N GLY A 19 -12.43 5.54 -16.37
CA GLY A 19 -13.10 5.38 -15.08
C GLY A 19 -13.11 3.92 -14.58
N LEU A 20 -13.24 3.75 -13.27
CA LEU A 20 -13.46 2.48 -12.61
C LEU A 20 -14.75 2.51 -11.80
N SER A 21 -15.71 1.68 -12.20
CA SER A 21 -17.04 1.60 -11.59
C SER A 21 -17.27 0.26 -10.88
N THR A 22 -18.11 0.25 -9.86
CA THR A 22 -18.58 -0.98 -9.19
C THR A 22 -19.62 -1.74 -10.01
N ALA A 23 -20.13 -1.16 -11.10
CA ALA A 23 -21.06 -1.78 -12.02
C ALA A 23 -20.71 -1.45 -13.49
N PRO A 24 -21.16 -2.26 -14.47
CA PRO A 24 -20.97 -1.96 -15.89
C PRO A 24 -21.57 -0.60 -16.28
N ALA A 25 -21.06 0.03 -17.33
CA ALA A 25 -21.51 1.36 -17.79
C ALA A 25 -23.03 1.47 -18.07
N SER A 26 -23.71 0.35 -18.33
CA SER A 26 -25.17 0.32 -18.54
C SER A 26 -26.00 0.41 -17.25
N ASP A 27 -25.36 0.43 -16.08
CA ASP A 27 -26.02 0.45 -14.78
C ASP A 27 -25.84 1.82 -14.08
N ALA A 28 -26.97 2.49 -13.85
CA ALA A 28 -27.01 3.81 -13.21
C ALA A 28 -26.72 3.79 -11.70
N GLU A 29 -26.69 2.60 -11.07
CA GLU A 29 -26.36 2.44 -9.65
C GLU A 29 -24.86 2.22 -9.41
N GLY A 30 -24.04 2.17 -10.46
CA GLY A 30 -22.59 2.02 -10.36
C GLY A 30 -21.92 3.19 -9.65
N LEU A 31 -21.18 2.90 -8.57
CA LEU A 31 -20.35 3.88 -7.88
C LEU A 31 -19.00 4.01 -8.59
N HIS A 32 -18.62 5.23 -8.96
CA HIS A 32 -17.32 5.51 -9.56
C HIS A 32 -16.28 5.63 -8.44
N LEU A 33 -15.34 4.67 -8.40
CA LEU A 33 -14.33 4.62 -7.34
C LEU A 33 -13.09 5.46 -7.67
N GLY A 34 -12.83 5.72 -8.95
CA GLY A 34 -11.67 6.46 -9.39
C GLY A 34 -11.50 6.38 -10.90
N GLY A 35 -10.47 7.03 -11.40
CA GLY A 35 -10.08 7.02 -12.80
C GLY A 35 -8.90 7.93 -13.09
N CYS A 36 -8.35 7.82 -14.29
CA CYS A 36 -7.27 8.69 -14.73
C CYS A 36 -7.31 8.90 -16.24
N MET A 37 -6.67 9.97 -16.71
CA MET A 37 -6.52 10.20 -18.15
C MET A 37 -5.56 9.15 -18.74
N VAL A 38 -5.87 8.71 -19.95
CA VAL A 38 -5.10 7.73 -20.71
C VAL A 38 -5.02 8.23 -22.14
N SER A 39 -3.84 8.72 -22.55
CA SER A 39 -3.66 9.32 -23.88
C SER A 39 -4.07 8.39 -25.02
N ALA A 40 -3.82 7.08 -24.86
CA ALA A 40 -4.22 6.07 -25.85
C ALA A 40 -5.74 6.02 -26.09
N LEU A 41 -6.56 6.45 -25.11
CA LEU A 41 -8.01 6.51 -25.27
C LEU A 41 -8.46 7.68 -26.17
N GLU A 42 -7.69 8.77 -26.25
CA GLU A 42 -7.99 9.89 -27.15
C GLU A 42 -7.82 9.50 -28.63
N GLU A 43 -6.95 8.52 -28.91
CA GLU A 43 -6.56 8.12 -30.27
C GLU A 43 -7.35 6.92 -30.79
N LEU A 44 -8.23 6.30 -29.98
CA LEU A 44 -8.95 5.07 -30.36
C LEU A 44 -9.80 5.22 -31.62
N GLU A 45 -10.57 6.31 -31.74
CA GLU A 45 -11.41 6.55 -32.93
C GLU A 45 -10.57 6.72 -34.19
N ASP A 46 -9.44 7.44 -34.10
CA ASP A 46 -8.52 7.69 -35.21
C ASP A 46 -7.77 6.41 -35.63
N GLU A 47 -7.52 5.51 -34.68
CA GLU A 47 -6.89 4.20 -34.91
C GLU A 47 -7.90 3.11 -35.34
N GLY A 48 -9.20 3.38 -35.25
CA GLY A 48 -10.27 2.43 -35.55
C GLY A 48 -10.34 1.25 -34.57
N LEU A 49 -9.89 1.46 -33.32
CA LEU A 49 -9.94 0.49 -32.23
C LEU A 49 -11.12 0.80 -31.31
N SER A 50 -11.83 -0.25 -30.85
CA SER A 50 -12.86 -0.07 -29.81
C SER A 50 -12.24 -0.08 -28.41
N PHE A 51 -12.92 0.54 -27.44
CA PHE A 51 -12.52 0.48 -26.04
C PHE A 51 -12.36 -0.96 -25.52
N GLU A 52 -13.26 -1.88 -25.91
CA GLU A 52 -13.17 -3.29 -25.52
C GLU A 52 -11.95 -3.99 -26.13
N GLN A 53 -11.55 -3.61 -27.35
CA GLN A 53 -10.32 -4.10 -27.96
C GLN A 53 -9.10 -3.59 -27.20
N TRP A 54 -9.05 -2.29 -26.91
CA TRP A 54 -7.98 -1.69 -26.11
C TRP A 54 -7.86 -2.33 -24.71
N LEU A 55 -8.98 -2.61 -24.05
CA LEU A 55 -8.97 -3.30 -22.76
C LEU A 55 -8.26 -4.65 -22.85
N LYS A 56 -8.57 -5.43 -23.89
CA LYS A 56 -8.00 -6.77 -24.09
C LYS A 56 -6.54 -6.74 -24.51
N GLU A 57 -6.16 -5.80 -25.36
CA GLU A 57 -4.85 -5.76 -25.99
C GLU A 57 -3.81 -4.94 -25.23
N SER A 58 -4.24 -3.95 -24.43
CA SER A 58 -3.35 -2.99 -23.76
C SER A 58 -3.56 -2.90 -22.25
N PHE A 59 -4.80 -2.82 -21.77
CA PHE A 59 -5.08 -2.66 -20.34
C PHE A 59 -4.84 -3.94 -19.52
N TYR A 60 -5.48 -5.04 -19.90
CA TYR A 60 -5.43 -6.31 -19.17
C TYR A 60 -4.07 -7.02 -19.15
N PRO A 61 -3.18 -6.84 -20.14
CA PRO A 61 -1.78 -7.27 -20.03
C PRO A 61 -1.03 -6.67 -18.83
N GLY A 62 -1.52 -5.56 -18.26
CA GLY A 62 -1.05 -4.99 -17.00
C GLY A 62 0.06 -3.96 -17.20
N ASP A 63 -0.34 -2.69 -17.29
CA ASP A 63 0.57 -1.55 -17.19
C ASP A 63 0.70 -1.12 -15.71
N ARG A 64 1.93 -1.21 -15.18
CA ARG A 64 2.21 -0.91 -13.77
C ARG A 64 2.01 0.57 -13.44
N GLU A 65 2.37 1.46 -14.36
CA GLU A 65 2.23 2.91 -14.15
C GLU A 65 0.76 3.29 -14.15
N LEU A 66 -0.01 2.77 -15.10
CA LEU A 66 -1.46 2.94 -15.14
C LEU A 66 -2.14 2.41 -13.87
N PHE A 67 -1.77 1.21 -13.40
CA PHE A 67 -2.38 0.64 -12.19
C PHE A 67 -2.02 1.44 -10.94
N ASN A 68 -0.78 1.96 -10.86
CA ASN A 68 -0.41 2.86 -9.78
C ASN A 68 -1.25 4.14 -9.81
N ASN A 69 -1.48 4.73 -10.98
CA ASN A 69 -2.32 5.92 -11.13
C ASN A 69 -3.79 5.63 -10.74
N LEU A 70 -4.33 4.49 -11.15
CA LEU A 70 -5.67 4.05 -10.74
C LEU A 70 -5.78 3.82 -9.23
N ILE A 71 -4.77 3.19 -8.60
CA ILE A 71 -4.71 3.03 -7.14
C ILE A 71 -4.70 4.39 -6.45
N ARG A 72 -3.87 5.33 -6.91
CA ARG A 72 -3.85 6.70 -6.39
C ARG A 72 -5.21 7.37 -6.51
N SER A 73 -5.87 7.20 -7.65
CA SER A 73 -7.20 7.79 -7.90
C SER A 73 -8.27 7.24 -6.97
N ILE A 74 -8.27 5.93 -6.73
CA ILE A 74 -9.20 5.30 -5.78
C ILE A 74 -8.98 5.84 -4.36
N LEU A 75 -7.73 5.97 -3.93
CA LEU A 75 -7.40 6.49 -2.60
C LEU A 75 -7.74 7.99 -2.47
N TYR A 76 -7.59 8.75 -3.56
CA TYR A 76 -8.03 10.14 -3.67
C TYR A 76 -9.54 10.26 -3.45
N ASN A 77 -10.34 9.56 -4.26
CA ASN A 77 -11.79 9.59 -4.12
C ASN A 77 -12.26 9.07 -2.76
N ALA A 78 -11.57 8.08 -2.18
CA ALA A 78 -11.87 7.61 -0.83
C ALA A 78 -11.58 8.66 0.26
N SER A 79 -10.72 9.65 0.00
CA SER A 79 -10.41 10.74 0.93
C SER A 79 -11.43 11.88 0.81
N GLU A 80 -11.84 12.20 -0.42
CA GLU A 80 -12.73 13.34 -0.72
C GLU A 80 -14.22 12.98 -0.68
N GLU A 81 -14.58 11.76 -1.10
CA GLU A 81 -15.97 11.34 -1.26
C GLU A 81 -16.37 10.33 -0.19
N GLY A 82 -17.24 10.77 0.73
CA GLY A 82 -17.73 9.92 1.82
C GLY A 82 -18.42 8.63 1.35
N ALA A 83 -19.05 8.63 0.17
CA ALA A 83 -19.68 7.44 -0.41
C ALA A 83 -18.65 6.39 -0.84
N VAL A 84 -17.56 6.79 -1.50
CA VAL A 84 -16.46 5.91 -1.89
C VAL A 84 -15.77 5.34 -0.65
N ARG A 85 -15.51 6.19 0.36
CA ARG A 85 -14.94 5.73 1.64
C ARG A 85 -15.81 4.69 2.33
N ALA A 86 -17.11 4.97 2.46
CA ALA A 86 -18.05 4.07 3.11
C ALA A 86 -18.14 2.74 2.37
N PHE A 87 -18.26 2.76 1.03
CA PHE A 87 -18.29 1.56 0.21
C PHE A 87 -17.05 0.68 0.44
N LEU A 88 -15.85 1.26 0.38
CA LEU A 88 -14.62 0.51 0.61
C LEU A 88 -14.55 -0.04 2.04
N GLN A 89 -14.93 0.74 3.06
CA GLN A 89 -14.97 0.25 4.44
C GLN A 89 -15.92 -0.94 4.62
N GLU A 90 -17.10 -0.89 4.01
CA GLU A 90 -18.07 -2.00 4.00
C GLU A 90 -17.53 -3.26 3.32
N HIS A 91 -16.61 -3.11 2.35
CA HIS A 91 -15.99 -4.20 1.60
C HIS A 91 -14.63 -4.65 2.18
N GLY A 92 -14.33 -4.28 3.43
CA GLY A 92 -13.17 -4.82 4.15
C GLY A 92 -11.88 -4.03 3.99
N PHE A 93 -11.97 -2.72 3.72
CA PHE A 93 -10.84 -1.79 3.67
C PHE A 93 -10.84 -0.89 4.93
N PRO A 94 -10.44 -1.41 6.12
CA PRO A 94 -10.77 -0.78 7.40
C PRO A 94 -9.95 0.48 7.72
N ALA A 95 -8.74 0.62 7.20
CA ALA A 95 -7.85 1.74 7.52
C ALA A 95 -7.39 2.43 6.24
N LEU A 96 -8.32 3.23 5.68
CA LEU A 96 -8.08 4.17 4.58
C LEU A 96 -7.69 5.54 5.16
N PRO A 97 -6.59 6.14 4.68
CA PRO A 97 -6.11 7.43 5.15
C PRO A 97 -7.07 8.55 4.79
N SER A 98 -6.93 9.65 5.55
CA SER A 98 -7.45 10.94 5.12
C SER A 98 -6.29 11.68 4.46
N LEU A 99 -6.21 11.64 3.13
CA LEU A 99 -5.07 12.20 2.41
C LEU A 99 -5.14 13.71 2.33
N ARG A 100 -4.03 14.39 2.65
CA ARG A 100 -3.84 15.80 2.33
C ARG A 100 -3.20 15.96 0.97
N ILE A 101 -3.86 16.74 0.14
CA ILE A 101 -3.59 16.81 -1.28
C ILE A 101 -3.42 18.26 -1.68
N ALA A 102 -2.43 18.52 -2.54
CA ALA A 102 -2.08 19.87 -2.93
C ALA A 102 -3.30 20.54 -3.52
N ASP A 103 -3.65 21.71 -2.99
CA ASP A 103 -4.64 22.58 -3.62
C ASP A 103 -4.05 23.02 -4.96
N LEU A 104 -4.51 22.38 -6.02
CA LEU A 104 -3.94 22.57 -7.34
C LEU A 104 -4.38 23.89 -7.98
N GLY A 105 -5.32 24.66 -7.43
CA GLY A 105 -5.76 25.92 -8.07
C GLY A 105 -5.97 25.77 -9.59
N ASP A 106 -5.29 26.62 -10.38
CA ASP A 106 -5.25 26.57 -11.86
C ASP A 106 -4.04 25.78 -12.42
N VAL A 107 -3.33 25.01 -11.58
CA VAL A 107 -2.12 24.28 -11.96
C VAL A 107 -2.51 22.88 -12.42
N GLU A 108 -2.15 22.55 -13.66
CA GLU A 108 -2.34 21.22 -14.21
C GLU A 108 -1.59 20.17 -13.35
N PRO A 109 -2.21 19.01 -13.09
CA PRO A 109 -1.56 17.89 -12.42
C PRO A 109 -0.20 17.57 -13.03
N LEU A 110 0.79 17.31 -12.19
CA LEU A 110 2.19 17.06 -12.62
C LEU A 110 2.36 15.75 -13.40
N ASP A 111 1.38 14.86 -13.37
CA ASP A 111 1.38 13.61 -14.11
C ASP A 111 0.12 13.47 -14.98
N ALA A 112 0.19 12.58 -15.97
CA ALA A 112 -0.89 12.31 -16.90
C ALA A 112 -2.13 11.69 -16.23
N SER A 113 -2.14 11.49 -14.91
CA SER A 113 -3.28 10.86 -14.24
C SER A 113 -4.44 11.83 -14.00
N GLY A 114 -4.16 13.14 -13.99
CA GLY A 114 -5.14 14.16 -13.60
C GLY A 114 -5.33 14.26 -12.08
N ILE A 115 -4.58 13.50 -11.28
CA ILE A 115 -4.70 13.45 -9.82
C ILE A 115 -3.73 14.46 -9.20
N PRO A 116 -4.21 15.33 -8.30
CA PRO A 116 -3.33 16.23 -7.57
C PRO A 116 -2.22 15.50 -6.78
N PRO A 117 -1.00 16.08 -6.67
CA PRO A 117 0.06 15.50 -5.85
C PRO A 117 -0.31 15.55 -4.36
N LEU A 118 0.22 14.62 -3.57
CA LEU A 118 0.06 14.62 -2.12
C LEU A 118 0.85 15.80 -1.52
N VAL A 119 0.28 16.53 -0.56
CA VAL A 119 1.03 17.59 0.17
C VAL A 119 2.18 17.00 0.97
N ASN A 120 2.00 15.76 1.42
CA ASN A 120 2.99 15.04 2.21
C ASN A 120 3.93 14.32 1.23
N GLU A 121 4.79 15.10 0.58
CA GLU A 121 5.73 14.63 -0.44
C GLU A 121 6.93 13.90 0.19
N THR A 122 6.68 12.74 0.80
CA THR A 122 7.75 11.79 1.04
C THR A 122 7.49 10.53 0.24
N ASP A 123 8.54 9.98 -0.37
CA ASP A 123 8.48 8.70 -1.06
C ASP A 123 7.89 7.60 -0.15
N GLU A 124 8.18 7.70 1.15
CA GLU A 124 7.70 6.78 2.17
C GLU A 124 6.17 6.82 2.33
N VAL A 125 5.54 8.00 2.38
CA VAL A 125 4.07 8.12 2.41
C VAL A 125 3.46 7.45 1.18
N VAL A 126 3.96 7.78 0.00
CA VAL A 126 3.48 7.24 -1.28
C VAL A 126 3.59 5.71 -1.31
N GLU A 127 4.72 5.16 -0.86
CA GLU A 127 4.92 3.72 -0.76
C GLU A 127 3.94 3.04 0.19
N ARG A 128 3.70 3.64 1.36
CA ARG A 128 2.73 3.10 2.31
C ARG A 128 1.34 3.07 1.70
N LEU A 129 0.97 4.05 0.86
CA LEU A 129 -0.36 4.10 0.24
C LEU A 129 -0.60 2.91 -0.69
N PHE A 130 0.41 2.54 -1.48
CA PHE A 130 0.37 1.36 -2.32
C PHE A 130 0.32 0.03 -1.55
N GLU A 131 0.41 0.05 -0.22
CA GLU A 131 0.23 -1.11 0.65
C GLU A 131 -1.21 -1.25 1.19
N LEU A 132 -2.10 -0.32 0.87
CA LEU A 132 -3.49 -0.37 1.36
C LEU A 132 -4.39 -1.20 0.45
N ILE A 133 -4.21 -1.06 -0.85
CA ILE A 133 -5.03 -1.70 -1.87
C ILE A 133 -4.15 -2.34 -2.94
N ASP A 134 -4.68 -3.38 -3.57
CA ASP A 134 -4.11 -3.99 -4.76
C ASP A 134 -5.12 -3.98 -5.90
N LEU A 135 -4.62 -3.73 -7.10
CA LEU A 135 -5.35 -3.92 -8.35
C LEU A 135 -4.69 -5.03 -9.14
N TYR A 136 -5.46 -6.03 -9.53
CA TYR A 136 -4.95 -7.11 -10.37
C TYR A 136 -5.99 -7.56 -11.38
N VAL A 137 -5.49 -8.08 -12.50
CA VAL A 137 -6.33 -8.64 -13.56
C VAL A 137 -6.36 -10.15 -13.41
N ALA A 138 -7.56 -10.72 -13.33
CA ALA A 138 -7.77 -12.15 -13.26
C ALA A 138 -9.10 -12.53 -13.92
N PRO A 139 -9.25 -13.80 -14.35
CA PRO A 139 -10.52 -14.28 -14.89
C PRO A 139 -11.67 -14.12 -13.89
N ALA A 140 -12.82 -13.64 -14.37
CA ALA A 140 -14.09 -13.68 -13.66
C ALA A 140 -14.74 -15.08 -13.76
N GLU A 141 -15.91 -15.26 -13.14
CA GLU A 141 -16.62 -16.54 -13.12
C GLU A 141 -17.00 -17.07 -14.52
N ASP A 142 -17.15 -16.17 -15.48
CA ASP A 142 -17.42 -16.45 -16.90
C ASP A 142 -16.16 -16.77 -17.72
N GLY A 143 -14.97 -16.66 -17.13
CA GLY A 143 -13.68 -16.89 -17.78
C GLY A 143 -13.10 -15.68 -18.51
N GLU A 144 -13.82 -14.55 -18.60
CA GLU A 144 -13.27 -13.31 -19.17
C GLU A 144 -12.38 -12.59 -18.16
N LEU A 145 -11.38 -11.85 -18.65
CA LEU A 145 -10.52 -11.05 -17.77
C LEU A 145 -11.33 -9.91 -17.12
N ALA A 146 -11.11 -9.71 -15.83
CA ALA A 146 -11.71 -8.63 -15.05
C ALA A 146 -10.66 -7.98 -14.15
N LEU A 147 -10.91 -6.71 -13.83
CA LEU A 147 -10.14 -5.98 -12.83
C LEU A 147 -10.71 -6.26 -11.44
N TRP A 148 -9.84 -6.62 -10.51
CA TRP A 148 -10.19 -6.91 -9.13
C TRP A 148 -9.45 -5.98 -8.19
N LEU A 149 -10.20 -5.41 -7.24
CA LEU A 149 -9.70 -4.60 -6.15
C LEU A 149 -9.72 -5.41 -4.86
N PHE A 150 -8.61 -5.40 -4.13
CA PHE A 150 -8.44 -6.17 -2.90
C PHE A 150 -7.77 -5.34 -1.80
N PRO A 151 -8.22 -5.44 -0.53
CA PRO A 151 -7.51 -4.83 0.58
C PRO A 151 -6.22 -5.60 0.82
N LYS A 152 -5.07 -4.93 0.76
CA LYS A 152 -3.82 -5.61 1.05
C LYS A 152 -3.81 -6.07 2.51
N THR A 153 -3.60 -7.35 2.67
CA THR A 153 -3.56 -8.00 3.98
C THR A 153 -2.21 -7.84 4.66
N HIS A 154 -1.31 -6.98 4.18
CA HIS A 154 -0.04 -6.75 4.84
C HIS A 154 0.34 -5.27 4.84
N ARG A 155 1.02 -4.83 5.90
CA ARG A 155 1.56 -3.47 6.04
C ARG A 155 3.00 -3.49 6.50
N THR A 156 3.74 -2.48 6.13
CA THR A 156 5.04 -2.19 6.73
C THR A 156 4.85 -1.57 8.10
N VAL A 157 5.57 -2.06 9.09
CA VAL A 157 5.70 -1.45 10.43
C VAL A 157 7.17 -1.27 10.75
N HIS A 158 7.47 -0.35 11.66
CA HIS A 158 8.77 -0.26 12.28
C HIS A 158 8.85 -1.21 13.47
N LEU A 159 9.90 -2.02 13.52
CA LEU A 159 10.35 -2.75 14.69
C LEU A 159 11.59 -2.06 15.25
N LEU A 160 11.55 -1.75 16.53
CA LEU A 160 12.58 -1.06 17.26
C LEU A 160 13.28 -2.07 18.17
N ALA A 161 14.56 -2.35 17.93
CA ALA A 161 15.37 -3.15 18.83
C ALA A 161 15.93 -2.24 19.91
N VAL A 162 15.38 -2.30 21.12
CA VAL A 162 15.85 -1.53 22.28
C VAL A 162 16.99 -2.29 22.94
N LEU A 163 18.19 -1.71 22.92
CA LEU A 163 19.43 -2.28 23.41
C LEU A 163 19.70 -1.85 24.86
N ASP A 164 18.72 -2.10 25.73
CA ASP A 164 18.86 -1.90 27.18
C ASP A 164 19.70 -3.05 27.77
N ASP A 165 20.70 -2.70 28.58
CA ASP A 165 21.60 -3.65 29.24
C ASP A 165 20.87 -4.55 30.26
N GLU A 166 19.78 -4.06 30.87
CA GLU A 166 19.00 -4.80 31.86
C GLU A 166 17.84 -5.57 31.23
N ASN A 167 17.21 -5.00 30.20
CA ASN A 167 16.01 -5.56 29.59
C ASN A 167 15.92 -5.30 28.07
N PRO A 168 16.71 -6.01 27.23
CA PRO A 168 16.65 -5.84 25.78
C PRO A 168 15.33 -6.39 25.23
N HIS A 169 14.63 -5.58 24.43
CA HIS A 169 13.30 -5.93 23.94
C HIS A 169 12.99 -5.29 22.58
N TRP A 170 11.96 -5.83 21.93
CA TRP A 170 11.38 -5.27 20.72
C TRP A 170 10.24 -4.32 21.06
N VAL A 171 10.10 -3.25 20.29
CA VAL A 171 8.93 -2.37 20.30
C VAL A 171 8.43 -2.22 18.86
N VAL A 172 7.14 -1.96 18.68
CA VAL A 172 6.56 -1.75 17.34
C VAL A 172 6.03 -0.34 17.22
N GLN A 173 6.23 0.24 16.04
CA GLN A 173 5.68 1.53 15.68
C GLN A 173 4.88 1.36 14.38
N PRO A 174 3.53 1.39 14.44
CA PRO A 174 2.67 1.31 13.26
C PRO A 174 2.60 2.65 12.53
N TRP A 175 2.16 2.63 11.27
CA TRP A 175 1.85 3.85 10.55
C TRP A 175 0.51 4.44 11.01
N ASP A 176 0.49 5.73 11.36
CA ASP A 176 -0.70 6.51 11.65
C ASP A 176 -1.23 7.15 10.36
N TRP A 177 -2.34 6.62 9.86
CA TRP A 177 -2.97 7.11 8.64
C TRP A 177 -3.79 8.39 8.82
N GLU A 178 -4.09 8.79 10.05
CA GLU A 178 -4.75 10.06 10.34
C GLU A 178 -3.73 11.19 10.41
N ALA A 179 -2.57 10.94 11.03
CA ALA A 179 -1.46 11.89 11.09
C ALA A 179 -0.58 11.89 9.82
N GLU A 180 -0.69 10.83 9.01
CA GLU A 180 0.18 10.57 7.85
C GLU A 180 1.67 10.49 8.22
N ASP A 181 1.93 9.94 9.40
CA ASP A 181 3.26 9.79 9.99
C ASP A 181 3.33 8.46 10.76
N TRP A 182 4.52 8.07 11.21
CA TRP A 182 4.66 6.96 12.14
C TRP A 182 3.99 7.31 13.47
N ALA A 183 3.14 6.42 13.96
CA ALA A 183 2.46 6.59 15.25
C ALA A 183 3.46 6.64 16.41
N GLY A 184 2.97 6.93 17.62
CA GLY A 184 3.73 6.63 18.83
C GLY A 184 4.11 5.15 18.89
N TYR A 185 5.24 4.84 19.51
CA TYR A 185 5.64 3.45 19.69
C TYR A 185 4.67 2.75 20.66
N SER A 186 4.17 1.59 20.24
CA SER A 186 3.37 0.70 21.07
C SER A 186 4.28 -0.35 21.67
N GLU A 187 4.35 -0.40 23.00
CA GLU A 187 5.12 -1.42 23.69
C GLU A 187 4.52 -2.80 23.40
N ILE A 188 5.31 -3.63 22.70
CA ILE A 188 5.07 -5.06 22.63
C ILE A 188 6.09 -5.72 23.56
N GLU A 189 5.64 -6.53 24.50
CA GLU A 189 6.55 -7.26 25.38
C GLU A 189 7.12 -8.47 24.63
N ALA A 190 8.08 -8.24 23.73
CA ALA A 190 8.81 -9.29 23.02
C ALA A 190 10.31 -9.21 23.36
N PRO A 191 10.91 -10.27 23.95
CA PRO A 191 12.33 -10.25 24.29
C PRO A 191 13.19 -10.17 23.03
N LEU A 192 14.28 -9.39 23.10
CA LEU A 192 15.28 -9.31 22.06
C LEU A 192 16.40 -10.29 22.39
N SER A 193 16.46 -11.42 21.68
CA SER A 193 17.49 -12.43 21.94
C SER A 193 18.88 -11.93 21.54
N ARG A 194 18.95 -11.19 20.44
CA ARG A 194 20.14 -10.48 19.92
C ARG A 194 19.73 -9.56 18.79
N VAL A 195 20.56 -8.56 18.52
CA VAL A 195 20.44 -7.77 17.27
C VAL A 195 20.42 -8.72 16.07
N PRO A 196 19.46 -8.57 15.12
CA PRO A 196 19.33 -9.43 13.96
C PRO A 196 20.64 -9.61 13.16
N ASP A 197 20.94 -10.86 12.81
CA ASP A 197 22.06 -11.16 11.91
C ASP A 197 21.71 -10.71 10.47
N VAL A 198 22.72 -10.21 9.77
CA VAL A 198 22.68 -9.94 8.33
C VAL A 198 22.47 -11.26 7.58
N LEU A 199 21.34 -11.43 6.89
CA LEU A 199 21.21 -12.55 5.94
C LEU A 199 22.12 -12.27 4.75
N GLN A 200 22.82 -13.31 4.27
CA GLN A 200 23.51 -13.23 2.99
C GLN A 200 22.47 -12.92 1.91
N SER A 201 22.56 -11.73 1.33
CA SER A 201 21.76 -11.32 0.18
C SER A 201 21.88 -12.37 -0.92
N PHE A 202 20.74 -12.80 -1.49
CA PHE A 202 20.74 -13.62 -2.70
C PHE A 202 21.70 -13.00 -3.74
N ALA A 203 22.58 -13.84 -4.29
CA ALA A 203 23.74 -13.37 -5.01
C ALA A 203 23.41 -12.79 -6.41
N ARG A 204 24.11 -11.67 -6.70
CA ARG A 204 24.54 -11.12 -8.00
C ARG A 204 23.49 -10.33 -8.81
N GLU A 205 23.80 -9.06 -9.01
CA GLU A 205 23.19 -8.08 -9.94
C GLU A 205 21.91 -7.35 -9.49
N SER A 206 21.20 -7.80 -8.46
CA SER A 206 20.11 -6.99 -7.86
C SER A 206 20.62 -6.18 -6.67
N LEU A 207 20.89 -4.89 -6.91
CA LEU A 207 20.72 -3.91 -5.84
C LEU A 207 19.25 -4.02 -5.43
N VAL A 208 18.97 -4.65 -4.28
CA VAL A 208 17.65 -4.51 -3.66
C VAL A 208 17.55 -3.03 -3.36
N ARG A 209 16.79 -2.33 -4.18
CA ARG A 209 16.45 -0.97 -3.85
C ARG A 209 15.61 -1.08 -2.58
N ASN A 210 15.95 -0.32 -1.54
CA ASN A 210 14.97 -0.11 -0.49
C ASN A 210 13.72 0.49 -1.12
N PHE A 211 12.68 0.62 -0.33
CA PHE A 211 11.43 1.17 -0.83
C PHE A 211 11.65 2.51 -1.56
N ARG A 212 12.59 3.35 -1.08
CA ARG A 212 13.02 4.65 -1.64
C ARG A 212 13.89 4.59 -2.92
N GLY A 213 13.94 3.47 -3.62
CA GLY A 213 14.73 3.34 -4.86
C GLY A 213 16.26 3.35 -4.65
N MET A 214 16.74 3.49 -3.41
CA MET A 214 18.15 3.57 -3.09
C MET A 214 18.74 2.17 -3.03
N PRO A 215 19.90 1.91 -3.64
CA PRO A 215 20.59 0.64 -3.48
C PRO A 215 20.88 0.39 -2.00
N VAL A 216 20.18 -0.56 -1.40
CA VAL A 216 20.39 -0.94 -0.01
C VAL A 216 20.88 -2.37 0.02
N GLN A 217 22.08 -2.54 0.56
CA GLN A 217 22.46 -3.84 1.06
C GLN A 217 21.62 -4.12 2.31
N VAL A 218 21.16 -5.36 2.40
CA VAL A 218 20.73 -6.07 3.60
C VAL A 218 19.22 -6.31 3.76
N ILE A 219 18.89 -7.59 3.70
CA ILE A 219 17.73 -8.21 4.35
C ILE A 219 18.27 -8.81 5.66
N TYR A 220 17.72 -8.43 6.81
CA TYR A 220 18.06 -8.98 8.13
C TYR A 220 17.13 -10.14 8.47
N SER A 221 17.64 -11.14 9.19
CA SER A 221 16.83 -12.23 9.74
C SER A 221 16.39 -11.92 11.16
N ILE A 222 15.09 -11.83 11.39
CA ILE A 222 14.50 -11.83 12.74
C ILE A 222 14.07 -13.25 13.17
N LEU A 223 14.52 -14.31 12.49
CA LEU A 223 13.99 -15.68 12.63
C LEU A 223 13.94 -16.20 14.08
N ASN A 224 14.87 -15.79 14.94
CA ASN A 224 14.92 -16.26 16.32
C ASN A 224 13.81 -15.66 17.19
N ASP A 225 13.43 -14.41 16.95
CA ASP A 225 12.44 -13.69 17.76
C ASP A 225 11.07 -13.61 17.08
N HIS A 226 10.99 -14.00 15.80
CA HIS A 226 9.79 -13.94 14.96
C HIS A 226 8.52 -14.45 15.66
N LYS A 227 8.60 -15.60 16.34
CA LYS A 227 7.44 -16.14 17.05
C LYS A 227 7.04 -15.25 18.23
N ALA A 228 8.00 -14.81 19.04
CA ALA A 228 7.73 -13.97 20.20
C ALA A 228 7.14 -12.61 19.78
N ILE A 229 7.66 -12.01 18.70
CA ILE A 229 7.12 -10.76 18.14
C ILE A 229 5.70 -10.98 17.63
N THR A 230 5.43 -12.08 16.90
CA THR A 230 4.08 -12.40 16.41
C THR A 230 3.10 -12.59 17.57
N ASP A 231 3.47 -13.38 18.58
CA ASP A 231 2.65 -13.65 19.76
C ASP A 231 2.37 -12.34 20.54
N ALA A 232 3.35 -11.42 20.64
CA ALA A 232 3.19 -10.14 21.31
C ALA A 232 2.28 -9.16 20.54
N LEU A 233 2.37 -9.13 19.21
CA LEU A 233 1.46 -8.34 18.37
C LEU A 233 0.02 -8.83 18.47
N ASP A 234 -0.19 -10.15 18.45
CA ASP A 234 -1.50 -10.79 18.64
C ASP A 234 -2.08 -10.45 20.03
N ALA A 235 -1.26 -10.53 21.08
CA ALA A 235 -1.66 -10.19 22.44
C ALA A 235 -2.04 -8.70 22.58
N ALA A 236 -1.29 -7.81 21.94
CA ALA A 236 -1.56 -6.37 21.90
C ALA A 236 -2.80 -6.03 21.06
N LYS A 237 -3.33 -6.97 20.26
CA LYS A 237 -4.42 -6.76 19.30
C LYS A 237 -4.18 -5.59 18.37
N LEU A 238 -2.91 -5.24 18.14
CA LEU A 238 -2.53 -4.26 17.14
C LEU A 238 -3.08 -4.78 15.81
N PHE A 239 -3.89 -4.02 15.07
CA PHE A 239 -4.55 -4.42 13.82
C PHE A 239 -5.70 -5.45 13.90
N GLY A 240 -6.21 -5.76 15.09
CA GLY A 240 -7.55 -6.33 15.26
C GLY A 240 -7.74 -7.83 14.95
N SER A 241 -6.69 -8.58 14.57
CA SER A 241 -6.78 -10.02 14.29
C SER A 241 -5.50 -10.80 14.65
N SER A 242 -5.30 -11.99 14.08
CA SER A 242 -4.04 -12.73 14.16
C SER A 242 -3.03 -12.24 13.12
N HIS A 243 -1.74 -12.28 13.44
CA HIS A 243 -0.67 -11.71 12.62
C HIS A 243 0.29 -12.77 12.12
N TYR A 244 0.94 -12.43 11.01
CA TYR A 244 2.17 -13.08 10.59
C TYR A 244 3.22 -12.02 10.27
N VAL A 245 4.25 -11.95 11.09
CA VAL A 245 5.40 -11.07 10.84
C VAL A 245 6.27 -11.71 9.78
N PHE A 246 6.65 -11.02 8.73
CA PHE A 246 7.57 -11.63 7.76
C PHE A 246 8.97 -11.73 8.39
N PRO A 247 9.69 -12.86 8.21
CA PRO A 247 10.98 -13.08 8.86
C PRO A 247 12.13 -12.21 8.30
N GLY A 248 11.89 -11.52 7.18
CA GLY A 248 12.84 -10.57 6.58
C GLY A 248 12.52 -9.13 6.99
N ALA A 249 13.54 -8.41 7.43
CA ALA A 249 13.45 -6.99 7.80
C ALA A 249 14.54 -6.15 7.12
N PHE A 250 14.29 -4.85 6.95
CA PHE A 250 15.25 -3.88 6.42
C PHE A 250 15.72 -2.97 7.53
N HIS A 251 17.04 -2.82 7.72
CA HIS A 251 17.55 -1.85 8.70
C HIS A 251 17.49 -0.44 8.13
N LEU A 252 16.93 0.46 8.93
CA LEU A 252 16.75 1.87 8.59
C LEU A 252 17.75 2.78 9.31
N GLY A 253 18.46 2.27 10.32
CA GLY A 253 19.44 3.02 11.10
C GLY A 253 19.12 3.07 12.59
N SER A 254 19.85 3.93 13.31
CA SER A 254 19.66 4.14 14.75
C SER A 254 18.40 4.96 15.05
N GLY A 255 17.81 4.75 16.23
CA GLY A 255 16.62 5.47 16.68
C GLY A 255 16.79 6.98 16.72
N GLU A 256 17.99 7.47 17.06
CA GLU A 256 18.33 8.90 17.06
C GLU A 256 18.09 9.56 15.68
N LYS A 257 18.36 8.84 14.58
CA LYS A 257 18.13 9.36 13.22
C LYS A 257 16.65 9.49 12.87
N HIS A 258 15.79 8.79 13.59
CA HIS A 258 14.33 8.74 13.41
C HIS A 258 13.59 9.49 14.53
N GLY A 259 14.29 10.30 15.33
CA GLY A 259 13.69 11.08 16.41
C GLY A 259 13.14 10.22 17.57
N ILE A 260 13.61 8.98 17.70
CA ILE A 260 13.15 8.05 18.73
C ILE A 260 13.90 8.33 20.03
N GLU A 261 13.17 8.87 21.01
CA GLU A 261 13.69 9.15 22.36
C GLU A 261 13.34 8.00 23.31
N VAL A 262 14.18 6.96 23.32
CA VAL A 262 14.12 5.88 24.31
C VAL A 262 15.35 5.99 25.22
N GLY A 263 15.21 5.62 26.49
CA GLY A 263 16.30 5.70 27.49
C GLY A 263 17.49 4.76 27.24
N ALA A 264 17.53 4.09 26.09
CA ALA A 264 18.56 3.14 25.67
C ALA A 264 18.81 3.27 24.15
N PRO A 265 19.96 2.82 23.63
CA PRO A 265 20.21 2.78 22.19
C PRO A 265 19.16 1.94 21.46
N VAL A 266 18.72 2.41 20.29
CA VAL A 266 17.70 1.73 19.48
C VAL A 266 18.20 1.53 18.06
N GLU A 267 17.92 0.36 17.48
CA GLU A 267 18.06 0.10 16.04
C GLU A 267 16.68 -0.09 15.40
N VAL A 268 16.46 0.57 14.27
CA VAL A 268 15.14 0.63 13.59
C VAL A 268 15.14 -0.29 12.37
N TYR A 269 14.08 -1.09 12.26
CA TYR A 269 13.87 -2.01 11.15
C TYR A 269 12.48 -1.84 10.54
N ALA A 270 12.37 -1.86 9.21
CA ALA A 270 11.10 -2.01 8.52
C ALA A 270 10.79 -3.49 8.28
N VAL A 271 9.62 -3.95 8.72
CA VAL A 271 9.16 -5.33 8.53
C VAL A 271 7.75 -5.32 7.94
N LYS A 272 7.44 -6.32 7.12
CA LYS A 272 6.05 -6.57 6.69
C LYS A 272 5.32 -7.36 7.78
N VAL A 273 4.09 -7.00 8.06
CA VAL A 273 3.18 -7.76 8.93
C VAL A 273 1.91 -8.05 8.13
N ARG A 274 1.55 -9.32 8.03
CA ARG A 274 0.29 -9.76 7.41
C ARG A 274 -0.80 -9.90 8.48
N PHE A 275 -1.97 -9.37 8.18
CA PHE A 275 -3.22 -9.58 8.91
C PHE A 275 -3.88 -10.86 8.40
N CYS A 276 -4.16 -11.76 9.32
CA CYS A 276 -4.90 -12.98 9.09
C CYS A 276 -6.31 -12.78 9.70
N PRO A 277 -7.36 -12.73 8.86
CA PRO A 277 -8.75 -12.63 9.33
C PRO A 277 -9.22 -13.88 10.06
#